data_AF-A0A4R4ZRA4-F1
#
_entry.id   AF-A0A4R4ZRA4-F1
#
_cell.length_a   1.000
_cell.length_b   1.000
_cell.length_c   1.000
_cell.angle_alpha   90.00
_cell.angle_beta   90.00
_cell.angle_gamma   90.00
#
_symmetry.space_group_name_H-M   'P 1'
#
loop_
_entity.id
_entity.type
_entity.pdbx_description
1 polymer ?
#
loop_
_entity_poly.entity_id
_entity_poly.type
_entity_poly.pdbx_seq_one_letter_code
_entity_poly.pdbx_strand_id
1 'polypeptide(L)'
;SLPDPARLAHAPWSLCVRGGTVSLIGGRTVGGRPLTDDQGVVVQGGAQAWLVWHNTRMRVTPKAARILSADQPVPVDERWLNGLPQGPDFAAPAIPQQGQQFAGPNNTLAPAGQIFHVAAIAGTQERYYVQLPDGLSSISETQARLLLDTPGANTPREITPSAAASKPSRTNLHSRALPESPPDTARYEPQQPLCAVYQQTGKLSTDARFTIGGTVPSTSATSQGLDQVLLPGGGTFAGTLSGPGQPLQTFALITDQGLRYPVPTTDDMAKLGYASDSAVPIPANLLQLFKEGPALTTTAALRPVPAK
;
A
#
# COMPACT_ATOMS: atom_id res chain seq x y z
N SER A 1 14.88 12.91 -27.57
CA SER A 1 13.98 12.18 -28.49
C SER A 1 12.77 11.73 -27.70
N LEU A 2 11.59 11.67 -28.33
CA LEU A 2 10.40 11.12 -27.69
C LEU A 2 10.47 9.58 -27.72
N PRO A 3 9.84 8.88 -26.76
CA PRO A 3 9.62 7.45 -26.85
C PRO A 3 8.92 7.10 -28.17
N ASP A 4 9.25 5.96 -28.73
CA ASP A 4 8.60 5.44 -29.93
C ASP A 4 7.22 4.88 -29.54
N PRO A 5 6.10 5.40 -30.09
CA PRO A 5 4.75 4.91 -29.77
C PRO A 5 4.55 3.40 -30.01
N ALA A 6 5.34 2.78 -30.88
CA ALA A 6 5.28 1.34 -31.14
C ALA A 6 6.08 0.49 -30.13
N ARG A 7 6.86 1.12 -29.23
CA ARG A 7 7.77 0.44 -28.29
C ARG A 7 7.63 0.96 -26.85
N LEU A 8 6.42 1.39 -26.48
CA LEU A 8 6.13 1.85 -25.13
C LEU A 8 6.31 0.73 -24.10
N ALA A 9 6.89 1.07 -22.95
CA ALA A 9 6.92 0.16 -21.81
C ALA A 9 5.50 0.00 -21.23
N HIS A 10 5.02 -1.24 -21.14
CA HIS A 10 3.70 -1.60 -20.57
C HIS A 10 3.82 -2.21 -19.17
N ALA A 11 2.72 -2.74 -18.62
CA ALA A 11 2.76 -3.63 -17.48
C ALA A 11 3.65 -4.88 -17.75
N PRO A 12 4.20 -5.54 -16.72
CA PRO A 12 4.07 -5.20 -15.30
C PRO A 12 4.92 -3.99 -14.89
N TRP A 13 4.44 -3.26 -13.89
CA TRP A 13 5.21 -2.22 -13.19
C TRP A 13 5.74 -2.79 -11.88
N SER A 14 7.03 -2.66 -11.61
CA SER A 14 7.66 -3.14 -10.37
C SER A 14 8.45 -2.03 -9.69
N LEU A 15 8.07 -1.66 -8.47
CA LEU A 15 8.83 -0.75 -7.61
C LEU A 15 9.61 -1.57 -6.58
N CYS A 16 10.93 -1.60 -6.71
CA CYS A 16 11.81 -2.47 -5.95
C CYS A 16 12.77 -1.68 -5.05
N VAL A 17 13.15 -2.28 -3.93
CA VAL A 17 14.29 -1.86 -3.11
C VAL A 17 15.27 -3.02 -2.95
N ARG A 18 16.57 -2.73 -3.06
CA ARG A 18 17.66 -3.67 -2.75
C ARG A 18 18.89 -2.90 -2.29
N GLY A 19 19.40 -3.19 -1.09
CA GLY A 19 20.62 -2.58 -0.55
C GLY A 19 20.56 -1.04 -0.48
N GLY A 20 19.36 -0.46 -0.33
CA GLY A 20 19.13 0.98 -0.37
C GLY A 20 18.87 1.57 -1.76
N THR A 21 19.10 0.83 -2.83
CA THR A 21 18.76 1.26 -4.20
C THR A 21 17.27 1.07 -4.47
N VAL A 22 16.61 2.13 -4.96
CA VAL A 22 15.20 2.12 -5.37
C VAL A 22 15.09 2.12 -6.90
N SER A 23 14.45 1.08 -7.44
CA SER A 23 14.32 0.88 -8.88
C SER A 23 12.85 0.82 -9.28
N LEU A 24 12.50 1.44 -10.40
CA LEU A 24 11.21 1.27 -11.05
C LEU A 24 11.39 0.62 -12.43
N ILE A 25 10.71 -0.49 -12.64
CA ILE A 25 10.87 -1.33 -13.83
C ILE A 25 9.50 -1.47 -14.50
N GLY A 26 9.42 -1.08 -15.76
CA GLY A 26 8.24 -1.26 -16.62
C GLY A 26 8.50 -2.31 -17.71
N GLY A 27 7.45 -3.01 -18.14
CA GLY A 27 7.44 -3.89 -19.30
C GLY A 27 8.23 -5.19 -19.14
N ARG A 28 8.66 -5.52 -17.91
CA ARG A 28 9.47 -6.70 -17.61
C ARG A 28 9.13 -7.29 -16.24
N THR A 29 9.04 -8.61 -16.18
CA THR A 29 8.88 -9.34 -14.92
C THR A 29 10.20 -9.38 -14.14
N VAL A 30 10.16 -9.01 -12.86
CA VAL A 30 11.32 -9.08 -11.94
C VAL A 30 11.45 -10.45 -11.25
N GLY A 31 10.39 -11.27 -11.28
CA GLY A 31 10.35 -12.56 -10.58
C GLY A 31 10.23 -12.39 -9.06
N GLY A 32 10.82 -13.35 -8.33
CA GLY A 32 10.74 -13.41 -6.87
C GLY A 32 9.54 -14.22 -6.39
N ARG A 33 9.54 -14.56 -5.09
CA ARG A 33 8.44 -15.28 -4.44
C ARG A 33 7.36 -14.27 -4.03
N PRO A 34 6.12 -14.37 -4.54
CA PRO A 34 5.04 -13.51 -4.09
C PRO A 34 4.66 -13.81 -2.64
N LEU A 35 4.32 -12.77 -1.90
CA LEU A 35 3.69 -12.90 -0.59
C LEU A 35 2.21 -13.25 -0.75
N THR A 36 1.75 -14.15 0.09
CA THR A 36 0.34 -14.56 0.22
C THR A 36 -0.47 -13.51 0.97
N ASP A 37 -1.79 -13.68 1.03
CA ASP A 37 -2.70 -12.73 1.69
C ASP A 37 -2.52 -12.65 3.21
N ASP A 38 -1.97 -13.70 3.81
CA ASP A 38 -1.63 -13.82 5.21
C ASP A 38 -0.18 -13.41 5.52
N GLN A 39 0.63 -13.04 4.52
CA GLN A 39 2.03 -12.68 4.70
C GLN A 39 2.29 -11.17 4.56
N GLY A 40 3.14 -10.64 5.44
CA GLY A 40 3.66 -9.27 5.36
C GLY A 40 5.16 -9.21 5.65
N VAL A 41 5.77 -8.05 5.46
CA VAL A 41 7.16 -7.80 5.89
C VAL A 41 7.19 -6.57 6.78
N VAL A 42 7.92 -6.66 7.89
CA VAL A 42 8.15 -5.53 8.78
C VAL A 42 9.48 -4.88 8.39
N VAL A 43 9.42 -3.62 7.96
CA VAL A 43 10.55 -2.85 7.46
C VAL A 43 10.73 -1.57 8.27
N GLN A 44 11.95 -1.04 8.27
CA GLN A 44 12.31 0.21 8.93
C GLN A 44 12.58 1.29 7.88
N GLY A 45 11.81 2.38 7.91
CA GLY A 45 12.07 3.61 7.16
C GLY A 45 12.43 4.73 8.12
N GLY A 46 13.70 5.15 8.11
CA GLY A 46 14.22 6.10 9.10
C GLY A 46 14.03 5.58 10.53
N ALA A 47 13.33 6.36 11.36
CA ALA A 47 13.00 5.97 12.74
C ALA A 47 11.67 5.22 12.89
N GLN A 48 10.91 5.04 11.80
CA GLN A 48 9.57 4.46 11.83
C GLN A 48 9.54 3.03 11.29
N ALA A 49 8.92 2.12 12.05
CA ALA A 49 8.60 0.77 11.58
C ALA A 49 7.32 0.77 10.73
N TRP A 50 7.31 -0.04 9.69
CA TRP A 50 6.22 -0.18 8.75
C TRP A 50 5.92 -1.66 8.49
N LEU A 51 4.65 -2.00 8.37
CA LEU A 51 4.20 -3.27 7.83
C LEU A 51 3.88 -3.05 6.37
N VAL A 52 4.53 -3.79 5.47
CA VAL A 52 4.11 -3.89 4.08
C VAL A 52 3.29 -5.14 3.88
N TRP A 53 2.05 -4.96 3.47
CA TRP A 53 1.05 -6.02 3.34
C TRP A 53 0.13 -5.73 2.14
N HIS A 54 -0.15 -6.76 1.34
CA HIS A 54 -0.82 -6.64 0.05
C HIS A 54 -0.18 -5.60 -0.89
N ASN A 55 -0.77 -4.40 -0.98
CA ASN A 55 -0.34 -3.29 -1.80
C ASN A 55 -0.12 -2.00 -0.99
N THR A 56 -0.09 -2.08 0.34
CA THR A 56 -0.01 -0.90 1.22
C THR A 56 1.17 -0.96 2.17
N ARG A 57 1.61 0.22 2.60
CA ARG A 57 2.41 0.38 3.82
C ARG A 57 1.50 0.83 4.96
N MET A 58 1.68 0.24 6.13
CA MET A 58 0.96 0.60 7.35
C MET A 58 1.97 1.02 8.40
N ARG A 59 1.76 2.17 9.03
CA ARG A 59 2.64 2.62 10.10
C ARG A 59 2.45 1.70 11.29
N VAL A 60 3.53 1.14 11.82
CA VAL A 60 3.48 0.25 12.98
C VAL A 60 3.84 1.05 14.23
N THR A 61 2.98 1.02 15.23
CA THR A 61 3.32 1.61 16.54
C THR A 61 4.32 0.71 17.26
N PRO A 62 5.21 1.23 18.14
CA PRO A 62 6.17 0.41 18.88
C PRO A 62 5.53 -0.74 19.69
N LYS A 63 4.28 -0.57 20.11
CA LYS A 63 3.49 -1.61 20.80
C LYS A 63 3.07 -2.70 19.81
N ALA A 64 2.42 -2.29 18.72
CA ALA A 64 1.94 -3.19 17.67
C ALA A 64 3.06 -4.00 16.97
N ALA A 65 4.29 -3.49 16.95
CA ALA A 65 5.44 -4.23 16.40
C ALA A 65 5.63 -5.60 17.06
N ARG A 66 5.35 -5.71 18.37
CA ARG A 66 5.49 -6.97 19.14
C ARG A 66 4.50 -8.05 18.73
N ILE A 67 3.36 -7.66 18.16
CA ILE A 67 2.33 -8.59 17.67
C ILE A 67 2.75 -9.20 16.33
N LEU A 68 3.54 -8.47 15.54
CA LEU A 68 3.95 -8.89 14.20
C LEU A 68 5.19 -9.78 14.23
N SER A 69 6.22 -9.39 14.98
CA SER A 69 7.46 -10.16 15.08
C SER A 69 8.28 -9.80 16.31
N ALA A 70 9.06 -10.75 16.79
CA ALA A 70 10.14 -10.49 17.75
C ALA A 70 11.43 -10.01 17.07
N ASP A 71 11.55 -10.19 15.75
CA ASP A 71 12.70 -9.76 14.97
C ASP A 71 12.68 -8.24 14.75
N GLN A 72 13.87 -7.65 14.63
CA GLN A 72 14.00 -6.22 14.34
C GLN A 72 13.53 -5.91 12.90
N PRO A 73 12.80 -4.79 12.69
CA PRO A 73 12.42 -4.35 11.35
C PRO A 73 13.63 -4.17 10.43
N VAL A 74 13.49 -4.62 9.18
CA VAL A 74 14.60 -4.61 8.21
C VAL A 74 14.72 -3.23 7.55
N PRO A 75 15.90 -2.57 7.56
CA PRO A 75 16.07 -1.26 6.93
C PRO A 75 15.77 -1.25 5.43
N VAL A 76 14.98 -0.28 5.00
CA VAL A 76 14.71 0.03 3.58
C VAL A 76 14.81 1.54 3.34
N ASP A 77 15.02 1.92 2.09
CA ASP A 77 15.04 3.33 1.70
C ASP A 77 13.62 3.93 1.77
N GLU A 78 13.47 5.10 2.40
CA GLU A 78 12.18 5.77 2.56
C GLU A 78 11.54 6.16 1.23
N ARG A 79 12.32 6.38 0.17
CA ARG A 79 11.82 6.69 -1.17
C ARG A 79 11.02 5.52 -1.75
N TRP A 80 11.42 4.29 -1.46
CA TRP A 80 10.64 3.10 -1.83
C TRP A 80 9.31 3.07 -1.09
N LEU A 81 9.32 3.31 0.24
CA LEU A 81 8.10 3.39 1.04
C LEU A 81 7.16 4.48 0.53
N ASN A 82 7.68 5.65 0.15
CA ASN A 82 6.88 6.76 -0.39
C ASN A 82 6.25 6.47 -1.75
N GLY A 83 6.71 5.42 -2.43
CA GLY A 83 6.09 4.89 -3.64
C GLY A 83 4.97 3.89 -3.40
N LEU A 84 4.69 3.53 -2.14
CA LEU A 84 3.61 2.61 -1.78
C LEU A 84 2.36 3.36 -1.33
N PRO A 85 1.15 2.87 -1.67
CA PRO A 85 -0.10 3.34 -1.08
C PRO A 85 -0.05 3.33 0.46
N GLN A 86 -0.47 4.43 1.08
CA GLN A 86 -0.60 4.53 2.52
C GLN A 86 -1.89 3.82 2.97
N GLY A 87 -1.74 2.75 3.75
CA GLY A 87 -2.84 2.12 4.49
C GLY A 87 -3.09 2.81 5.84
N PRO A 88 -4.10 2.35 6.60
CA PRO A 88 -4.27 2.78 7.98
C PRO A 88 -3.04 2.40 8.81
N ASP A 89 -2.87 3.07 9.95
CA ASP A 89 -1.86 2.64 10.92
C ASP A 89 -2.22 1.24 11.44
N PHE A 90 -1.23 0.37 11.54
CA PHE A 90 -1.36 -0.94 12.18
C PHE A 90 -1.36 -0.72 13.70
N ALA A 91 -2.53 -0.34 14.20
CA ALA A 91 -2.75 0.13 15.56
C ALA A 91 -4.14 -0.29 16.08
N ALA A 92 -4.27 -0.37 17.40
CA ALA A 92 -5.57 -0.63 18.03
C ALA A 92 -6.57 0.48 17.68
N PRO A 93 -7.83 0.13 17.34
CA PRO A 93 -8.87 1.14 17.12
C PRO A 93 -9.10 1.97 18.38
N ALA A 94 -9.42 3.25 18.22
CA ALA A 94 -9.74 4.11 19.35
C ALA A 94 -11.09 3.70 19.96
N ILE A 95 -11.12 3.54 21.29
CA ILE A 95 -12.33 3.15 22.03
C ILE A 95 -12.92 4.39 22.74
N PRO A 96 -14.11 4.86 22.36
CA PRO A 96 -14.80 5.92 23.08
C PRO A 96 -15.07 5.55 24.53
N GLN A 97 -14.83 6.50 25.45
CA GLN A 97 -15.11 6.34 26.89
C GLN A 97 -14.46 5.09 27.52
N GLN A 98 -13.26 4.73 27.04
CA GLN A 98 -12.52 3.55 27.47
C GLN A 98 -12.50 3.38 29.00
N GLY A 99 -12.82 2.18 29.47
CA GLY A 99 -12.85 1.82 30.88
C GLY A 99 -14.15 2.17 31.63
N GLN A 100 -15.01 3.05 31.10
CA GLN A 100 -16.31 3.35 31.71
C GLN A 100 -17.27 2.16 31.55
N GLN A 101 -18.10 1.92 32.56
CA GLN A 101 -19.02 0.77 32.60
C GLN A 101 -20.30 1.05 31.80
N PHE A 102 -20.68 0.11 30.93
CA PHE A 102 -21.91 0.15 30.15
C PHE A 102 -22.63 -1.19 30.19
N ALA A 103 -23.92 -1.20 29.87
CA ALA A 103 -24.69 -2.43 29.75
C ALA A 103 -24.21 -3.25 28.53
N GLY A 104 -23.53 -4.35 28.82
CA GLY A 104 -23.00 -5.31 27.85
C GLY A 104 -23.90 -6.53 27.64
N PRO A 105 -23.34 -7.66 27.17
CA PRO A 105 -24.09 -8.88 26.89
C PRO A 105 -24.88 -9.38 28.11
N ASN A 106 -26.10 -9.86 27.88
CA ASN A 106 -27.00 -10.33 28.93
C ASN A 106 -27.26 -9.30 30.05
N ASN A 107 -27.23 -8.00 29.72
CA ASN A 107 -27.35 -6.86 30.65
C ASN A 107 -26.29 -6.86 31.78
N THR A 108 -25.19 -7.60 31.61
CA THR A 108 -24.06 -7.56 32.54
C THR A 108 -23.21 -6.33 32.24
N LEU A 109 -22.83 -5.57 33.27
CA LEU A 109 -21.95 -4.42 33.09
C LEU A 109 -20.58 -4.85 32.56
N ALA A 110 -20.11 -4.14 31.55
CA ALA A 110 -18.79 -4.31 30.97
C ALA A 110 -18.17 -2.94 30.67
N PRO A 111 -16.85 -2.77 30.90
CA PRO A 111 -16.17 -1.54 30.54
C PRO A 111 -16.07 -1.40 29.01
N ALA A 112 -16.19 -0.18 28.50
CA ALA A 112 -15.85 0.10 27.10
C ALA A 112 -14.40 -0.32 26.83
N GLY A 113 -14.21 -1.11 25.76
CA GLY A 113 -12.94 -1.76 25.43
C GLY A 113 -12.83 -3.21 25.91
N GLN A 114 -13.82 -3.75 26.64
CA GLN A 114 -13.88 -5.19 26.92
C GLN A 114 -14.01 -5.97 25.62
N ILE A 115 -13.08 -6.90 25.39
CA ILE A 115 -13.14 -7.81 24.25
C ILE A 115 -13.99 -9.02 24.61
N PHE A 116 -14.87 -9.37 23.70
CA PHE A 116 -15.65 -10.60 23.75
C PHE A 116 -15.28 -11.51 22.60
N HIS A 117 -15.17 -12.79 22.92
CA HIS A 117 -14.86 -13.84 21.96
C HIS A 117 -16.06 -14.77 21.84
N VAL A 118 -16.40 -15.14 20.61
CA VAL A 118 -17.36 -16.17 20.29
C VAL A 118 -16.58 -17.29 19.62
N ALA A 119 -16.38 -18.39 20.34
CA ALA A 119 -15.71 -19.57 19.82
C ALA A 119 -16.36 -20.08 18.52
N ALA A 120 -15.52 -20.66 17.66
CA ALA A 120 -15.97 -21.36 16.46
C ALA A 120 -16.92 -22.52 16.82
N ILE A 121 -18.05 -22.62 16.12
CA ILE A 121 -18.98 -23.75 16.23
C ILE A 121 -19.15 -24.35 14.83
N ALA A 122 -19.00 -25.68 14.70
CA ALA A 122 -19.23 -26.49 13.50
C ALA A 122 -19.59 -25.70 12.21
N GLY A 123 -18.56 -25.38 11.40
CA GLY A 123 -18.72 -24.69 10.12
C GLY A 123 -18.73 -23.15 10.18
N THR A 124 -18.58 -22.55 11.37
CA THR A 124 -18.42 -21.10 11.54
C THR A 124 -17.02 -20.76 12.04
N GLN A 125 -16.52 -19.57 11.66
CA GLN A 125 -15.29 -19.03 12.22
C GLN A 125 -15.54 -18.42 13.60
N GLU A 126 -14.50 -18.38 14.42
CA GLU A 126 -14.52 -17.58 15.64
C GLU A 126 -14.71 -16.10 15.33
N ARG A 127 -15.27 -15.35 16.27
CA ARG A 127 -15.59 -13.94 16.09
C ARG A 127 -15.21 -13.13 17.30
N TYR A 128 -14.71 -11.92 17.04
CA TYR A 128 -14.31 -10.98 18.06
C TYR A 128 -15.22 -9.75 18.05
N TYR A 129 -15.55 -9.29 19.25
CA TYR A 129 -16.35 -8.09 19.47
C TYR A 129 -15.68 -7.23 20.54
N VAL A 130 -15.95 -5.92 20.51
CA VAL A 130 -15.54 -5.00 21.58
C VAL A 130 -16.74 -4.23 22.11
N GLN A 131 -16.78 -4.07 23.44
CA GLN A 131 -17.78 -3.24 24.12
C GLN A 131 -17.56 -1.76 23.76
N LEU A 132 -18.58 -1.13 23.21
CA LEU A 132 -18.71 0.31 23.06
C LEU A 132 -19.82 0.85 23.97
N PRO A 133 -19.95 2.18 24.15
CA PRO A 133 -20.99 2.76 25.00
C PRO A 133 -22.42 2.33 24.62
N ASP A 134 -22.70 2.14 23.34
CA ASP A 134 -24.03 1.84 22.80
C ASP A 134 -24.27 0.34 22.52
N GLY A 135 -23.24 -0.50 22.50
CA GLY A 135 -23.37 -1.93 22.20
C GLY A 135 -22.05 -2.61 21.82
N LEU A 136 -22.13 -3.77 21.19
CA LEU A 136 -20.98 -4.52 20.70
C LEU A 136 -20.66 -4.16 19.24
N SER A 137 -19.40 -3.86 18.98
CA SER A 137 -18.88 -3.67 17.62
C SER A 137 -18.06 -4.89 17.20
N SER A 138 -18.27 -5.38 15.98
CA SER A 138 -17.40 -6.43 15.41
C SER A 138 -16.00 -5.87 15.16
N ILE A 139 -14.99 -6.69 15.38
CA ILE A 139 -13.59 -6.39 15.11
C ILE A 139 -12.90 -7.62 14.53
N SER A 140 -11.78 -7.43 13.82
CA SER A 140 -10.96 -8.54 13.37
C SER A 140 -10.11 -9.12 14.51
N GLU A 141 -9.54 -10.31 14.32
CA GLU A 141 -8.60 -10.91 15.26
C GLU A 141 -7.37 -10.03 15.46
N THR A 142 -6.85 -9.42 14.37
CA THR A 142 -5.78 -8.42 14.43
C THR A 142 -6.14 -7.26 15.36
N GLN A 143 -7.33 -6.70 15.21
CA GLN A 143 -7.79 -5.59 16.03
C GLN A 143 -7.97 -6.01 17.50
N ALA A 144 -8.46 -7.23 17.75
CA ALA A 144 -8.57 -7.78 19.10
C ALA A 144 -7.19 -7.91 19.77
N ARG A 145 -6.20 -8.47 19.07
CA ARG A 145 -4.81 -8.59 19.59
C ARG A 145 -4.16 -7.23 19.81
N LEU A 146 -4.41 -6.25 18.93
CA LEU A 146 -3.94 -4.87 19.10
C LEU A 146 -4.55 -4.20 20.33
N LEU A 147 -5.84 -4.41 20.58
CA LEU A 147 -6.51 -3.91 21.80
C LEU A 147 -5.97 -4.60 23.06
N LEU A 148 -5.66 -5.90 23.01
CA LEU A 148 -5.10 -6.64 24.15
C LEU A 148 -3.70 -6.17 24.56
N ASP A 149 -2.91 -5.65 23.63
CA ASP A 149 -1.58 -5.08 23.92
C ASP A 149 -1.65 -3.61 24.44
N THR A 150 -2.86 -3.08 24.64
CA THR A 150 -3.06 -1.73 25.20
C THR A 150 -3.05 -1.77 26.74
N PRO A 151 -2.39 -0.81 27.42
CA PRO A 151 -2.44 -0.73 28.88
C PRO A 151 -3.87 -0.66 29.43
N GLY A 152 -4.17 -1.46 30.45
CA GLY A 152 -5.52 -1.55 31.01
C GLY A 152 -6.49 -2.39 30.19
N ALA A 153 -6.00 -3.15 29.20
CA ALA A 153 -6.81 -4.16 28.51
C ALA A 153 -7.33 -5.21 29.51
N ASN A 154 -8.62 -5.52 29.39
CA ASN A 154 -9.24 -6.57 30.16
C ASN A 154 -9.02 -7.93 29.49
N THR A 155 -8.97 -9.00 30.27
CA THR A 155 -8.97 -10.36 29.74
C THR A 155 -10.20 -10.57 28.86
N PRO A 156 -10.06 -11.19 27.66
CA PRO A 156 -11.21 -11.54 26.83
C PRO A 156 -12.24 -12.36 27.62
N ARG A 157 -13.53 -12.14 27.31
CA ARG A 157 -14.63 -12.92 27.89
C ARG A 157 -15.33 -13.71 26.79
N GLU A 158 -15.52 -15.00 27.03
CA GLU A 158 -16.32 -15.85 26.15
C GLU A 158 -17.80 -15.49 26.25
N ILE A 159 -18.48 -15.41 25.11
CA ILE A 159 -19.93 -15.23 25.02
C ILE A 159 -20.53 -16.13 23.95
N THR A 160 -21.84 -16.40 24.07
CA THR A 160 -22.58 -17.12 23.04
C THR A 160 -22.86 -16.24 21.82
N PRO A 161 -23.12 -16.82 20.64
CA PRO A 161 -23.59 -16.07 19.48
C PRO A 161 -24.84 -15.22 19.76
N SER A 162 -25.77 -15.72 20.59
CA SER A 162 -26.99 -14.99 20.98
C SER A 162 -26.69 -13.78 21.85
N ALA A 163 -25.75 -13.89 22.79
CA ALA A 163 -25.30 -12.78 23.62
C ALA A 163 -24.55 -11.72 22.80
N ALA A 164 -23.79 -12.12 21.77
CA ALA A 164 -23.15 -11.17 20.86
C ALA A 164 -24.17 -10.37 20.03
N ALA A 165 -25.27 -11.00 19.64
CA ALA A 165 -26.32 -10.38 18.83
C ALA A 165 -27.33 -9.55 19.65
N SER A 166 -27.32 -9.62 20.98
CA SER A 166 -28.36 -9.01 21.81
C SER A 166 -28.37 -7.48 21.78
N LYS A 167 -27.20 -6.86 21.50
CA LYS A 167 -27.05 -5.40 21.52
C LYS A 167 -25.92 -4.95 20.58
N PRO A 168 -26.12 -4.96 19.26
CA PRO A 168 -25.14 -4.46 18.31
C PRO A 168 -24.97 -2.94 18.47
N SER A 169 -23.71 -2.48 18.42
CA SER A 169 -23.40 -1.05 18.33
C SER A 169 -23.80 -0.53 16.96
N ARG A 170 -24.17 0.76 16.90
CA ARG A 170 -24.33 1.49 15.63
C ARG A 170 -23.00 1.84 14.98
N THR A 171 -21.91 1.78 15.75
CA THR A 171 -20.55 2.04 15.30
C THR A 171 -19.89 0.71 14.93
N ASN A 172 -19.44 0.58 13.68
CA ASN A 172 -18.64 -0.56 13.25
C ASN A 172 -17.15 -0.19 13.29
N LEU A 173 -16.38 -0.89 14.12
CA LEU A 173 -14.93 -0.72 14.22
C LEU A 173 -14.16 -1.71 13.34
N HIS A 174 -14.81 -2.70 12.72
CA HIS A 174 -14.17 -3.65 11.82
C HIS A 174 -13.56 -2.92 10.63
N SER A 175 -12.24 -3.07 10.45
CA SER A 175 -11.49 -2.47 9.35
C SER A 175 -11.00 -3.54 8.39
N ARG A 176 -11.58 -3.55 7.18
CA ARG A 176 -11.13 -4.40 6.07
C ARG A 176 -9.78 -3.99 5.49
N ALA A 177 -9.29 -2.81 5.86
CA ALA A 177 -7.99 -2.30 5.46
C ALA A 177 -6.86 -2.79 6.39
N LEU A 178 -7.21 -3.45 7.51
CA LEU A 178 -6.27 -4.20 8.34
C LEU A 178 -6.41 -5.71 8.04
N PRO A 179 -5.36 -6.52 8.25
CA PRO A 179 -5.46 -7.97 8.15
C PRO A 179 -6.54 -8.53 9.09
N GLU A 180 -7.28 -9.56 8.65
CA GLU A 180 -8.29 -10.20 9.50
C GLU A 180 -7.64 -10.89 10.70
N SER A 181 -6.58 -11.65 10.45
CA SER A 181 -5.66 -12.23 11.44
C SER A 181 -4.28 -11.56 11.31
N PRO A 182 -3.47 -11.47 12.38
CA PRO A 182 -2.14 -10.88 12.27
C PRO A 182 -1.34 -11.62 11.20
N PRO A 183 -0.69 -10.89 10.28
CA PRO A 183 0.01 -11.52 9.19
C PRO A 183 1.25 -12.24 9.71
N ASP A 184 1.58 -13.35 9.07
CA ASP A 184 2.87 -14.01 9.21
C ASP A 184 3.96 -13.09 8.65
N THR A 185 4.90 -12.72 9.51
CA THR A 185 6.03 -11.88 9.08
C THR A 185 7.01 -12.73 8.27
N ALA A 186 7.02 -12.49 6.96
CA ALA A 186 7.98 -13.10 6.05
C ALA A 186 9.38 -12.54 6.32
N ARG A 187 10.36 -13.44 6.42
CA ARG A 187 11.77 -13.07 6.52
C ARG A 187 12.24 -12.41 5.23
N TYR A 188 12.96 -11.31 5.40
CA TYR A 188 13.52 -10.51 4.33
C TYR A 188 14.94 -10.07 4.72
N GLU A 189 15.83 -10.02 3.73
CA GLU A 189 17.21 -9.55 3.93
C GLU A 189 17.46 -8.34 3.01
N PRO A 190 18.17 -7.29 3.46
CA PRO A 190 18.33 -6.06 2.69
C PRO A 190 18.91 -6.22 1.28
N GLN A 191 19.72 -7.26 1.04
CA GLN A 191 20.34 -7.52 -0.26
C GLN A 191 19.46 -8.32 -1.22
N GLN A 192 18.32 -8.85 -0.75
CA GLN A 192 17.30 -9.42 -1.61
C GLN A 192 16.43 -8.28 -2.15
N PRO A 193 15.96 -8.31 -3.41
CA PRO A 193 14.94 -7.38 -3.85
C PRO A 193 13.64 -7.59 -3.07
N LEU A 194 13.04 -6.49 -2.60
CA LEU A 194 11.66 -6.42 -2.16
C LEU A 194 10.89 -5.52 -3.14
N CYS A 195 9.95 -6.09 -3.88
CA CYS A 195 9.26 -5.38 -4.97
C CYS A 195 7.75 -5.33 -4.75
N ALA A 196 7.13 -4.17 -4.97
CA ALA A 196 5.68 -4.07 -5.21
C ALA A 196 5.42 -4.22 -6.71
N VAL A 197 4.72 -5.29 -7.10
CA VAL A 197 4.51 -5.66 -8.51
C VAL A 197 3.04 -5.48 -8.91
N TYR A 198 2.80 -4.56 -9.85
CA TYR A 198 1.50 -4.30 -10.45
C TYR A 198 1.41 -5.02 -11.80
N GLN A 199 0.69 -6.14 -11.81
CA GLN A 199 0.60 -7.01 -12.98
C GLN A 199 -0.46 -6.56 -14.00
N GLN A 200 -1.55 -5.93 -13.53
CA GLN A 200 -2.77 -5.78 -14.30
C GLN A 200 -3.20 -4.32 -14.52
N THR A 201 -2.24 -3.38 -14.56
CA THR A 201 -2.58 -1.97 -14.80
C THR A 201 -3.22 -1.74 -16.18
N GLY A 202 -2.88 -2.57 -17.18
CA GLY A 202 -3.56 -2.60 -18.49
C GLY A 202 -5.05 -2.96 -18.42
N LYS A 203 -5.51 -3.58 -17.32
CA LYS A 203 -6.93 -3.84 -17.02
C LYS A 203 -7.50 -2.82 -16.03
N LEU A 204 -6.84 -1.67 -15.87
CA LEU A 204 -7.17 -0.62 -14.92
C LEU A 204 -7.18 -1.09 -13.45
N SER A 205 -6.42 -2.13 -13.11
CA SER A 205 -6.21 -2.55 -11.72
C SER A 205 -5.07 -1.75 -11.08
N THR A 206 -5.28 -1.36 -9.83
CA THR A 206 -4.26 -0.74 -8.95
C THR A 206 -3.70 -1.71 -7.92
N ASP A 207 -3.99 -3.00 -8.08
CA ASP A 207 -3.53 -4.03 -7.16
C ASP A 207 -2.05 -4.34 -7.40
N ALA A 208 -1.31 -4.41 -6.30
CA ALA A 208 0.06 -4.87 -6.29
C ALA A 208 0.20 -6.07 -5.36
N ARG A 209 1.18 -6.91 -5.67
CA ARG A 209 1.65 -7.96 -4.77
C ARG A 209 3.11 -7.72 -4.46
N PHE A 210 3.47 -7.83 -3.18
CA PHE A 210 4.86 -7.81 -2.78
C PHE A 210 5.54 -9.13 -3.17
N THR A 211 6.77 -9.05 -3.67
CA THR A 211 7.64 -10.20 -3.93
C THR A 211 8.97 -10.03 -3.20
N ILE A 212 9.51 -11.14 -2.69
CA ILE A 212 10.85 -11.22 -2.10
C ILE A 212 11.77 -12.02 -3.04
N GLY A 213 12.97 -11.49 -3.30
CA GLY A 213 13.94 -12.06 -4.21
C GLY A 213 13.69 -11.64 -5.67
N GLY A 214 14.17 -12.45 -6.61
CA GLY A 214 14.09 -12.14 -8.05
C GLY A 214 15.29 -11.35 -8.56
N THR A 215 15.16 -10.74 -9.73
CA THR A 215 16.26 -10.09 -10.44
C THR A 215 15.92 -8.64 -10.76
N VAL A 216 16.63 -7.74 -10.07
CA VAL A 216 16.63 -6.31 -10.34
C VAL A 216 17.98 -5.95 -10.98
N PRO A 217 17.99 -5.31 -12.16
CA PRO A 217 19.23 -4.87 -12.80
C PRO A 217 20.08 -4.00 -11.86
N SER A 218 21.39 -4.08 -12.02
CA SER A 218 22.33 -3.24 -11.27
C SER A 218 22.84 -2.14 -12.22
N THR A 219 22.08 -1.07 -12.39
CA THR A 219 22.49 0.10 -13.19
C THR A 219 22.96 1.25 -12.29
N SER A 220 23.72 2.20 -12.84
CA SER A 220 24.21 3.35 -12.07
C SER A 220 23.04 4.21 -11.57
N ALA A 221 23.07 4.57 -10.29
CA ALA A 221 22.04 5.38 -9.64
C ALA A 221 21.96 6.80 -10.23
N THR A 222 20.76 7.31 -10.50
CA THR A 222 20.50 8.73 -10.74
C THR A 222 20.29 9.45 -9.40
N SER A 223 20.72 10.71 -9.32
CA SER A 223 21.00 11.35 -8.02
C SER A 223 19.78 11.90 -7.27
N GLN A 224 18.54 11.79 -7.78
CA GLN A 224 17.33 12.27 -7.09
C GLN A 224 16.06 11.49 -7.48
N GLY A 225 15.33 11.00 -6.48
CA GLY A 225 14.08 10.23 -6.66
C GLY A 225 14.34 8.74 -6.77
N LEU A 226 13.93 8.13 -7.88
CA LEU A 226 14.29 6.75 -8.22
C LEU A 226 15.77 6.69 -8.58
N ASP A 227 16.52 5.72 -8.04
CA ASP A 227 17.92 5.52 -8.43
C ASP A 227 18.02 4.92 -9.83
N GLN A 228 17.04 4.08 -10.19
CA GLN A 228 17.04 3.39 -11.47
C GLN A 228 15.64 3.38 -12.06
N VAL A 229 15.53 3.74 -13.33
CA VAL A 229 14.32 3.53 -14.10
C VAL A 229 14.66 2.70 -15.33
N LEU A 230 14.00 1.54 -15.46
CA LEU A 230 14.17 0.67 -16.61
C LEU A 230 12.87 0.60 -17.39
N LEU A 231 12.87 1.22 -18.56
CA LEU A 231 11.78 1.19 -19.53
C LEU A 231 12.32 0.68 -20.86
N PRO A 232 11.80 -0.43 -21.40
CA PRO A 232 12.00 -0.78 -22.80
C PRO A 232 11.71 0.43 -23.71
N GLY A 233 12.56 0.67 -24.71
CA GLY A 233 12.40 1.82 -25.62
C GLY A 233 12.79 3.18 -25.05
N GLY A 234 13.29 3.27 -23.80
CA GLY A 234 13.79 4.49 -23.19
C GLY A 234 12.72 5.41 -22.59
N GLY A 235 11.44 5.03 -22.67
CA GLY A 235 10.35 5.80 -22.10
C GLY A 235 8.96 5.25 -22.42
N THR A 236 7.93 5.91 -21.91
CA THR A 236 6.53 5.57 -22.20
C THR A 236 5.63 6.81 -22.16
N PHE A 237 4.52 6.78 -22.88
CA PHE A 237 3.43 7.73 -22.72
C PHE A 237 2.41 7.13 -21.77
N ALA A 238 2.26 7.75 -20.61
CA ALA A 238 1.50 7.18 -19.51
C ALA A 238 0.25 8.00 -19.19
N GLY A 239 -0.79 7.30 -18.78
CA GLY A 239 -1.99 7.86 -18.19
C GLY A 239 -2.12 7.37 -16.75
N THR A 240 -2.54 8.26 -15.86
CA THR A 240 -2.58 7.98 -14.43
C THR A 240 -3.83 7.18 -14.06
N LEU A 241 -3.64 6.09 -13.32
CA LEU A 241 -4.67 5.37 -12.59
C LEU A 241 -4.80 5.96 -11.18
N SER A 242 -5.90 6.68 -10.94
CA SER A 242 -6.23 7.22 -9.62
C SER A 242 -6.95 6.22 -8.71
N GLY A 243 -7.48 5.13 -9.29
CA GLY A 243 -8.18 4.07 -8.57
C GLY A 243 -8.58 2.92 -9.51
N PRO A 244 -9.05 1.79 -8.95
CA PRO A 244 -9.40 0.61 -9.73
C PRO A 244 -10.60 0.88 -10.66
N GLY A 245 -10.48 0.46 -11.92
CA GLY A 245 -11.53 0.58 -12.93
C GLY A 245 -11.82 2.00 -13.41
N GLN A 246 -11.11 3.01 -12.90
CA GLN A 246 -11.28 4.41 -13.29
C GLN A 246 -10.61 4.69 -14.64
N PRO A 247 -11.17 5.60 -15.45
CA PRO A 247 -10.53 6.04 -16.68
C PRO A 247 -9.19 6.73 -16.37
N LEU A 248 -8.27 6.67 -17.32
CA LEU A 248 -6.99 7.35 -17.20
C LEU A 248 -7.19 8.87 -17.13
N GLN A 249 -6.45 9.49 -16.23
CA GLN A 249 -6.42 10.94 -16.05
C GLN A 249 -4.97 11.40 -16.06
N THR A 250 -4.71 12.68 -16.33
CA THR A 250 -3.36 13.28 -16.31
C THR A 250 -2.32 12.49 -17.11
N PHE A 251 -2.00 12.99 -18.30
CA PHE A 251 -1.10 12.31 -19.21
C PHE A 251 0.32 12.89 -19.11
N ALA A 252 1.33 12.04 -19.25
CA ALA A 252 2.72 12.46 -19.21
C ALA A 252 3.62 11.55 -20.06
N LEU A 253 4.68 12.12 -20.62
CA LEU A 253 5.80 11.35 -21.13
C LEU A 253 6.79 11.05 -20.02
N ILE A 254 7.12 9.78 -19.86
CA ILE A 254 8.04 9.27 -18.86
C ILE A 254 9.31 8.80 -19.57
N THR A 255 10.48 9.11 -19.00
CA THR A 255 11.77 8.66 -19.52
C THR A 255 12.48 7.68 -18.58
N ASP A 256 13.40 6.90 -19.12
CA ASP A 256 14.33 6.04 -18.37
C ASP A 256 15.33 6.81 -17.49
N GLN A 257 15.34 8.14 -17.58
CA GLN A 257 16.09 9.03 -16.69
C GLN A 257 15.31 9.40 -15.41
N GLY A 258 14.09 8.87 -15.22
CA GLY A 258 13.27 9.18 -14.05
C GLY A 258 12.60 10.55 -14.11
N LEU A 259 12.38 11.08 -15.32
CA LEU A 259 11.65 12.33 -15.55
C LEU A 259 10.24 12.04 -16.06
N ARG A 260 9.27 12.85 -15.62
CA ARG A 260 7.93 12.90 -16.23
C ARG A 260 7.64 14.30 -16.75
N TYR A 261 7.12 14.38 -17.96
CA TYR A 261 6.78 15.63 -18.63
C TYR A 261 5.26 15.68 -18.86
N PRO A 262 4.51 16.55 -18.15
CA PRO A 262 3.07 16.63 -18.29
C PRO A 262 2.64 16.99 -19.72
N VAL A 263 1.60 16.33 -20.24
CA VAL A 263 0.95 16.63 -21.52
C VAL A 263 -0.52 16.97 -21.23
N PRO A 264 -0.85 18.26 -21.03
CA PRO A 264 -2.10 18.63 -20.39
C PRO A 264 -3.33 18.59 -21.31
N THR A 265 -3.15 18.65 -22.63
CA THR A 265 -4.26 18.73 -23.59
C THR A 265 -4.19 17.63 -24.64
N THR A 266 -5.34 17.22 -25.19
CA THR A 266 -5.44 16.26 -26.30
C THR A 266 -4.80 16.78 -27.58
N ASP A 267 -4.84 18.09 -27.82
CA ASP A 267 -4.16 18.73 -28.95
C ASP A 267 -2.62 18.62 -28.83
N ASP A 268 -2.07 18.85 -27.64
CA ASP A 268 -0.63 18.65 -27.39
C ASP A 268 -0.25 17.16 -27.52
N MET A 269 -1.10 16.22 -27.06
CA MET A 269 -0.88 14.78 -27.27
C MET A 269 -0.80 14.43 -28.76
N ALA A 270 -1.78 14.89 -29.55
CA ALA A 270 -1.85 14.61 -30.99
C ALA A 270 -0.62 15.16 -31.74
N LYS A 271 -0.15 16.36 -31.38
CA LYS A 271 1.08 16.95 -31.94
C LYS A 271 2.34 16.15 -31.60
N LEU A 272 2.35 15.47 -30.47
CA LEU A 272 3.44 14.56 -30.06
C LEU A 272 3.29 13.14 -30.64
N GLY A 273 2.22 12.87 -31.38
CA GLY A 273 1.93 11.56 -31.99
C GLY A 273 1.27 10.55 -31.04
N TYR A 274 0.63 11.04 -29.96
CA TYR A 274 -0.04 10.21 -28.97
C TYR A 274 -1.55 10.45 -28.94
N ALA A 275 -2.28 9.44 -28.47
CA ALA A 275 -3.70 9.51 -28.16
C ALA A 275 -3.96 9.01 -26.73
N SER A 276 -5.03 9.48 -26.09
CA SER A 276 -5.34 9.13 -24.70
C SER A 276 -5.59 7.63 -24.47
N ASP A 277 -6.13 6.93 -25.48
CA ASP A 277 -6.37 5.49 -25.49
C ASP A 277 -5.08 4.66 -25.69
N SER A 278 -4.06 5.24 -26.30
CA SER A 278 -2.72 4.64 -26.43
C SER A 278 -1.86 4.76 -25.17
N ALA A 279 -2.32 5.53 -24.18
CA ALA A 279 -1.58 5.78 -22.96
C ALA A 279 -1.45 4.50 -22.11
N VAL A 280 -0.24 4.25 -21.62
CA VAL A 280 0.02 3.12 -20.73
C VAL A 280 -0.48 3.45 -19.32
N PRO A 281 -1.36 2.63 -18.72
CA PRO A 281 -1.81 2.86 -17.36
C PRO A 281 -0.69 2.70 -16.33
N ILE A 282 -0.50 3.72 -15.49
CA ILE A 282 0.43 3.72 -14.35
C ILE A 282 -0.28 4.20 -13.06
N PRO A 283 -0.12 3.51 -11.91
CA PRO A 283 -0.64 3.99 -10.65
C PRO A 283 -0.07 5.36 -10.25
N ALA A 284 -0.92 6.24 -9.72
CA ALA A 284 -0.54 7.59 -9.31
C ALA A 284 0.65 7.62 -8.33
N ASN A 285 0.70 6.66 -7.39
CA ASN A 285 1.77 6.52 -6.41
C ASN A 285 3.14 6.18 -7.02
N LEU A 286 3.17 5.59 -8.23
CA LEU A 286 4.42 5.38 -8.97
C LEU A 286 4.78 6.61 -9.79
N LEU A 287 3.80 7.24 -10.44
CA LEU A 287 4.03 8.42 -11.26
C LEU A 287 4.63 9.59 -10.46
N GLN A 288 4.21 9.78 -9.20
CA GLN A 288 4.73 10.84 -8.34
C GLN A 288 6.22 10.68 -7.98
N LEU A 289 6.82 9.50 -8.17
CA LEU A 289 8.24 9.25 -7.89
C LEU A 289 9.16 9.84 -8.96
N PHE A 290 8.62 10.08 -10.16
CA PHE A 290 9.33 10.72 -11.24
C PHE A 290 9.44 12.22 -10.98
N LYS A 291 10.63 12.76 -11.22
CA LYS A 291 10.84 14.20 -11.16
C LYS A 291 10.05 14.88 -12.28
N GLU A 292 9.24 15.87 -11.90
CA GLU A 292 8.46 16.64 -12.86
C GLU A 292 9.35 17.58 -13.67
N GLY A 293 9.31 17.43 -14.99
CA GLY A 293 9.88 18.35 -15.96
C GLY A 293 8.85 19.37 -16.46
N PRO A 294 9.24 20.27 -17.39
CA PRO A 294 8.31 21.22 -17.99
C PRO A 294 7.16 20.51 -18.71
N ALA A 295 5.97 21.13 -18.68
CA ALA A 295 4.85 20.67 -19.48
C ALA A 295 5.15 20.79 -20.98
N LEU A 296 4.81 19.75 -21.74
CA LEU A 296 4.97 19.71 -23.19
C LEU A 296 3.74 20.33 -23.82
N THR A 297 3.76 21.66 -23.92
CA THR A 297 2.70 22.43 -24.55
C THR A 297 3.22 23.25 -25.69
N THR A 298 2.34 23.55 -26.65
CA THR A 298 2.66 24.47 -27.75
C THR A 298 3.14 25.84 -27.22
N THR A 299 2.52 26.36 -26.16
CA THR A 299 2.91 27.64 -25.53
C THR A 299 4.30 27.57 -24.88
N ALA A 300 4.65 26.45 -24.25
CA ALA A 300 5.97 26.26 -23.65
C ALA A 300 7.06 26.16 -24.73
N ALA A 301 6.76 25.52 -25.87
CA ALA A 301 7.69 25.37 -26.99
C ALA A 301 8.07 26.70 -27.65
N LEU A 302 7.22 27.73 -27.55
CA LEU A 302 7.49 29.08 -28.07
C LEU A 302 8.41 29.91 -27.16
N ARG A 303 8.75 29.41 -25.96
CA ARG A 303 9.65 30.14 -25.06
C ARG A 303 11.09 30.05 -25.57
N PRO A 304 11.82 31.17 -25.67
CA PRO A 304 13.23 31.14 -26.02
C PRO A 304 14.00 30.27 -25.04
N VAL A 305 14.82 29.35 -25.56
CA VAL A 305 15.80 28.65 -24.72
C VAL A 305 16.87 29.67 -24.36
N PRO A 306 17.12 29.95 -23.06
CA PRO A 306 18.17 30.88 -22.68
C PRO A 306 19.49 30.42 -23.30
N ALA A 307 20.17 31.35 -23.98
CA ALA A 307 21.49 31.08 -24.54
C ALA A 307 22.40 30.64 -23.40
N LYS A 308 23.07 29.50 -23.60
CA LYS A 308 23.94 28.86 -22.63
C LYS A 308 25.26 29.58 -22.50
#